data_AF-A0A7M5XMM7-F1
#
_entry.id   AF-A0A7M5XMM7-F1
#
_cell.length_a   1.000
_cell.length_b   1.000
_cell.length_c   1.000
_cell.angle_alpha   90.00
_cell.angle_beta   90.00
_cell.angle_gamma   90.00
#
_symmetry.space_group_name_H-M   'P 1'
#
loop_
_entity.id
_entity.type
_entity.pdbx_description
1 polymer ?
#
loop_
_entity_poly.entity_id
_entity_poly.type
_entity_poly.pdbx_seq_one_letter_code
_entity_poly.pdbx_strand_id
1 'polypeptide(L)'
;RRLKSGPFKPIIALEMGPGSGIIITFLAKNIAPHIACFASDINSHASYCTRKTSLENGVAVEVTTDNLIGSFQKRLHNKVDILIFNPPYVVTPSAEVGTYDLSASWAGGVNGREVSN
;
A
#
# COMPACT_ATOMS: atom_id res chain seq x y z
N ARG A 1 -10.52 -25.46 -29.52
CA ARG A 1 -10.44 -26.16 -28.22
C ARG A 1 -10.56 -25.11 -27.12
N ARG A 2 -11.73 -24.98 -26.48
CA ARG A 2 -11.94 -24.04 -25.36
C ARG A 2 -11.37 -24.71 -24.10
N LEU A 3 -10.27 -24.20 -23.56
CA LEU A 3 -9.78 -24.65 -22.25
C LEU A 3 -10.89 -24.32 -21.23
N LYS A 4 -11.32 -25.31 -20.46
CA LYS A 4 -12.23 -25.08 -19.33
C LYS A 4 -11.48 -24.15 -18.37
N SER A 5 -11.88 -22.89 -18.27
CA SER A 5 -11.32 -21.96 -17.29
C SER A 5 -11.64 -22.50 -15.90
N GLY A 6 -10.62 -22.77 -15.09
CA GLY A 6 -10.80 -23.05 -13.67
C GLY A 6 -11.49 -21.87 -12.95
N PRO A 7 -11.84 -22.01 -11.66
CA PRO A 7 -12.43 -20.93 -10.89
C PRO A 7 -11.55 -19.67 -10.97
N PHE A 8 -12.18 -18.52 -11.22
CA PHE A 8 -11.50 -17.21 -11.27
C PHE A 8 -10.91 -16.91 -9.89
N LYS A 9 -9.57 -16.88 -9.79
CA LYS A 9 -8.86 -16.35 -8.62
C LYS A 9 -8.40 -14.92 -8.95
N PRO A 10 -8.98 -13.88 -8.35
CA PRO A 10 -8.48 -12.52 -8.54
C PRO A 10 -7.07 -12.42 -7.94
N ILE A 11 -6.17 -11.71 -8.65
CA ILE A 11 -4.87 -11.31 -8.12
C ILE A 11 -5.10 -10.18 -7.11
N ILE A 12 -4.48 -10.27 -5.93
CA ILE A 12 -4.58 -9.27 -4.87
C ILE A 12 -3.25 -8.54 -4.71
N ALA A 13 -3.27 -7.22 -4.88
CA ALA A 13 -2.15 -6.33 -4.57
C ALA A 13 -2.42 -5.52 -3.31
N LEU A 14 -1.42 -5.42 -2.43
CA LEU A 14 -1.46 -4.62 -1.21
C LEU A 14 -0.25 -3.69 -1.16
N GLU A 15 -0.47 -2.38 -1.08
CA GLU A 15 0.57 -1.38 -0.83
C GLU A 15 0.52 -0.88 0.62
N MET A 16 1.64 -0.99 1.32
CA MET A 16 1.85 -0.39 2.64
C MET A 16 2.55 0.96 2.48
N GLY A 17 2.04 1.99 3.16
CA GLY A 17 2.57 3.35 3.04
C GLY A 17 2.48 3.93 1.61
N PRO A 18 1.28 3.95 0.99
CA PRO A 18 1.12 4.42 -0.39
C PRO A 18 1.46 5.91 -0.57
N GLY A 19 1.44 6.73 0.48
CA GLY A 19 1.70 8.16 0.39
C GLY A 19 0.75 8.86 -0.60
N SER A 20 1.25 9.24 -1.78
CA SER A 20 0.42 9.82 -2.85
C SER A 20 -0.49 8.81 -3.56
N GLY A 21 -0.23 7.51 -3.42
CA GLY A 21 -0.94 6.43 -4.09
C GLY A 21 -0.47 6.16 -5.51
N ILE A 22 0.65 6.75 -5.95
CA ILE A 22 1.09 6.68 -7.34
C ILE A 22 1.47 5.25 -7.77
N ILE A 23 2.10 4.45 -6.89
CA ILE A 23 2.60 3.12 -7.25
C ILE A 23 1.43 2.13 -7.42
N ILE A 24 0.54 2.00 -6.44
CA ILE A 24 -0.63 1.11 -6.58
C ILE A 24 -1.56 1.55 -7.72
N THR A 25 -1.73 2.87 -7.92
CA THR A 25 -2.52 3.42 -9.04
C THR A 25 -1.87 3.07 -10.38
N PHE A 26 -0.55 3.23 -10.49
CA PHE A 26 0.20 2.88 -11.70
C PHE A 26 0.09 1.38 -12.01
N LEU A 27 0.24 0.52 -11.01
CA LEU A 27 0.06 -0.92 -11.13
C LEU A 27 -1.33 -1.26 -11.67
N ALA A 28 -2.38 -0.73 -11.03
CA ALA A 28 -3.78 -1.00 -11.38
C ALA A 28 -4.14 -0.51 -12.79
N LYS A 29 -3.56 0.61 -13.23
CA LYS A 29 -3.88 1.26 -14.51
C LYS A 29 -3.11 0.68 -15.69
N ASN A 30 -1.81 0.43 -15.52
CA ASN A 30 -0.91 0.21 -16.65
C ASN A 30 -0.35 -1.22 -16.74
N ILE A 31 -0.19 -1.90 -15.61
CA ILE A 31 0.49 -3.20 -15.59
C ILE A 31 -0.53 -4.34 -15.51
N ALA A 32 -1.47 -4.23 -14.57
CA ALA A 32 -2.38 -5.31 -14.22
C ALA A 32 -3.80 -4.78 -14.06
N PRO A 33 -4.46 -4.39 -15.17
CA PRO A 33 -5.89 -4.07 -15.12
C PRO A 33 -6.67 -5.30 -14.63
N HIS A 34 -7.71 -5.07 -13.82
CA HIS A 34 -8.58 -6.10 -13.23
C HIS A 34 -8.03 -6.89 -12.03
N ILE A 35 -7.01 -6.39 -11.34
CA ILE A 35 -6.61 -6.92 -10.03
C ILE A 35 -7.33 -6.18 -8.89
N ALA A 36 -7.42 -6.82 -7.72
CA ALA A 36 -7.94 -6.17 -6.52
C ALA A 36 -6.80 -5.44 -5.79
N CYS A 37 -6.87 -4.12 -5.73
CA CYS A 37 -5.86 -3.27 -5.09
C CYS A 37 -6.32 -2.79 -3.72
N PHE A 38 -5.44 -2.94 -2.74
CA PHE A 38 -5.60 -2.47 -1.38
C PHE A 38 -4.41 -1.58 -1.00
N ALA A 39 -4.64 -0.55 -0.21
CA ALA A 39 -3.58 0.32 0.27
C ALA A 39 -3.85 0.76 1.71
N SER A 40 -2.81 0.82 2.53
CA SER A 40 -2.93 1.24 3.93
C SER A 40 -1.82 2.19 4.32
N ASP A 41 -2.19 3.34 4.85
CA ASP A 41 -1.26 4.37 5.32
C ASP A 41 -1.60 4.80 6.74
N ILE A 42 -0.59 5.09 7.55
CA ILE A 42 -0.79 5.61 8.91
C ILE A 42 -1.26 7.07 8.90
N ASN A 43 -0.93 7.81 7.83
CA ASN A 43 -1.30 9.21 7.67
C ASN A 43 -2.64 9.34 6.93
N SER A 44 -3.62 9.99 7.56
CA SER A 44 -4.95 10.22 6.99
C SER A 44 -4.92 11.08 5.73
N HIS A 45 -3.98 12.03 5.62
CA HIS A 45 -3.79 12.83 4.42
C HIS A 45 -3.24 11.98 3.27
N ALA A 46 -2.33 11.04 3.53
CA ALA A 46 -1.83 10.11 2.53
C ALA A 46 -2.94 9.16 2.04
N SER A 47 -3.76 8.65 2.97
CA SER A 47 -4.94 7.85 2.62
C SER A 47 -5.93 8.63 1.74
N TYR A 48 -6.19 9.91 2.05
CA TYR A 48 -7.00 10.78 1.21
C TYR A 48 -6.38 11.01 -0.18
N CYS A 49 -5.08 11.34 -0.23
CA CYS A 49 -4.35 11.54 -1.48
C CYS A 49 -4.39 10.28 -2.35
N THR A 50 -4.18 9.10 -1.77
CA THR A 50 -4.25 7.82 -2.48
C THR A 50 -5.61 7.59 -3.13
N ARG A 51 -6.72 7.83 -2.39
CA ARG A 51 -8.09 7.73 -2.95
C ARG A 51 -8.30 8.71 -4.09
N LYS A 52 -7.84 9.96 -3.94
CA LYS A 52 -7.96 10.99 -4.97
C LYS A 52 -7.18 10.61 -6.22
N THR A 53 -5.92 10.21 -6.07
CA THR A 53 -5.05 9.77 -7.17
C THR A 53 -5.66 8.59 -7.93
N SER A 54 -6.18 7.57 -7.22
CA SER A 54 -6.82 6.43 -7.89
C SER A 54 -8.08 6.83 -8.64
N LEU A 55 -8.92 7.68 -8.03
CA LEU A 55 -10.17 8.16 -8.63
C LEU A 55 -9.92 9.00 -9.89
N GLU A 56 -9.02 9.97 -9.82
CA GLU A 56 -8.64 10.82 -10.96
C GLU A 56 -8.02 10.02 -12.11
N ASN A 57 -7.47 8.84 -11.81
CA ASN A 57 -6.90 7.94 -12.81
C ASN A 57 -7.86 6.87 -13.32
N GLY A 58 -9.09 6.80 -12.79
CA GLY A 58 -10.11 5.84 -13.21
C GLY A 58 -9.86 4.40 -12.74
N VAL A 59 -9.16 4.22 -11.61
CA VAL A 59 -8.91 2.89 -11.03
C VAL A 59 -9.50 2.77 -9.62
N ALA A 60 -9.89 1.56 -9.25
CA ALA A 60 -10.42 1.25 -7.92
C ALA A 60 -9.29 0.77 -7.01
N VAL A 61 -9.10 1.46 -5.88
CA VAL A 61 -8.19 1.04 -4.80
C VAL A 61 -8.94 1.14 -3.48
N GLU A 62 -8.97 0.05 -2.72
CA GLU A 62 -9.51 0.05 -1.36
C GLU A 62 -8.47 0.58 -0.40
N VAL A 63 -8.68 1.79 0.11
CA VAL A 63 -7.73 2.47 1.00
C VAL A 63 -8.22 2.43 2.44
N THR A 64 -7.33 2.25 3.41
CA THR A 64 -7.61 2.41 4.85
C THR A 64 -6.56 3.27 5.52
N THR A 65 -6.96 4.05 6.53
CA THR A 65 -6.02 4.72 7.42
C THR A 65 -5.76 3.81 8.62
N ASP A 66 -4.59 3.20 8.71
CA ASP A 66 -4.26 2.25 9.76
C ASP A 66 -2.74 2.10 9.94
N ASN A 67 -2.32 1.59 11.10
CA ASN A 67 -0.93 1.20 11.29
C ASN A 67 -0.64 -0.10 10.52
N LEU A 68 0.32 -0.03 9.59
CA LEU A 68 0.65 -1.12 8.66
C LEU A 68 -0.59 -1.63 7.93
N ILE A 69 -1.05 -2.85 8.24
CA ILE A 69 -2.16 -3.53 7.52
C ILE A 69 -3.23 -4.08 8.45
N GLY A 70 -3.36 -3.56 9.67
CA GLY A 70 -4.27 -4.09 10.71
C GLY A 70 -5.69 -4.36 10.18
N SER A 71 -6.26 -3.38 9.46
CA SER A 71 -7.59 -3.43 8.86
C SER A 71 -7.76 -4.53 7.81
N PHE A 72 -6.67 -4.97 7.18
CA PHE A 72 -6.68 -5.99 6.13
C PHE A 72 -6.17 -7.36 6.60
N GLN A 73 -5.40 -7.43 7.69
CA GLN A 73 -4.66 -8.61 8.11
C GLN A 73 -5.52 -9.88 8.16
N LYS A 74 -6.67 -9.84 8.85
CA LYS A 74 -7.58 -11.00 8.95
C LYS A 74 -8.19 -11.39 7.61
N ARG A 75 -8.55 -10.42 6.77
CA ARG A 75 -9.27 -10.66 5.51
C ARG A 75 -8.36 -11.12 4.38
N LEU A 76 -7.12 -10.61 4.35
CA LEU A 76 -6.11 -10.82 3.31
C LEU A 76 -5.01 -11.83 3.71
N HIS A 77 -5.10 -12.45 4.90
CA HIS A 77 -4.15 -13.47 5.35
C HIS A 77 -3.97 -14.58 4.30
N ASN A 78 -2.71 -14.81 3.87
CA ASN A 78 -2.32 -15.75 2.83
C ASN A 78 -3.04 -15.57 1.47
N LYS A 79 -3.53 -14.36 1.17
CA LYS A 79 -4.22 -14.05 -0.08
C LYS A 79 -3.52 -12.99 -0.94
N VAL A 80 -2.57 -12.25 -0.37
CA VAL A 80 -1.81 -11.22 -1.11
C VAL A 80 -0.85 -11.89 -2.09
N ASP A 81 -1.02 -11.62 -3.37
CA ASP A 81 -0.13 -12.12 -4.42
C ASP A 81 1.00 -11.11 -4.73
N ILE A 82 0.72 -9.81 -4.55
CA ILE A 82 1.69 -8.71 -4.74
C ILE A 82 1.69 -7.84 -3.48
N LEU A 83 2.82 -7.79 -2.76
CA LEU A 83 3.03 -6.87 -1.64
C LEU A 83 4.01 -5.78 -2.05
N ILE A 84 3.62 -4.52 -1.86
CA ILE A 84 4.43 -3.35 -2.15
C ILE A 84 4.66 -2.63 -0.83
N PHE A 85 5.93 -2.31 -0.55
CA PHE A 85 6.26 -1.44 0.56
C PHE A 85 7.47 -0.59 0.18
N ASN A 86 7.25 0.72 0.10
CA ASN A 86 8.32 1.70 0.01
C ASN A 86 8.46 2.36 1.40
N PRO A 87 9.15 1.69 2.35
CA PRO A 87 9.17 2.12 3.74
C PRO A 87 9.92 3.45 3.93
N PRO A 88 9.76 4.13 5.07
CA PRO A 88 10.69 5.17 5.49
C PRO A 88 12.07 4.54 5.78
N TYR A 89 13.06 4.87 4.95
CA TYR A 89 14.40 4.28 4.98
C TYR A 89 15.55 5.26 5.27
N VAL A 90 15.24 6.54 5.48
CA VAL A 90 16.26 7.56 5.76
C VAL A 90 16.78 7.38 7.19
N VAL A 91 18.09 7.46 7.35
CA VAL A 91 18.73 7.43 8.67
C VAL A 91 18.37 8.70 9.43
N THR A 92 17.68 8.53 10.55
CA THR A 92 17.22 9.61 11.44
C THR A 92 17.40 9.18 12.90
N PRO A 93 17.34 10.09 13.88
CA PRO A 93 17.13 9.71 15.28
C PRO A 93 15.86 8.85 15.43
N SER A 94 15.87 7.86 16.32
CA SER A 94 14.69 7.01 16.58
C SER A 94 13.48 7.80 17.08
N ALA A 95 13.70 8.98 17.68
CA ALA A 95 12.64 9.89 18.09
C ALA A 95 11.79 10.43 16.93
N GLU A 96 12.28 10.38 15.69
CA GLU A 96 11.53 10.79 14.49
C GLU A 96 10.72 9.63 13.88
N VAL A 97 10.92 8.39 14.35
CA VAL A 97 10.22 7.20 13.85
C VAL A 97 8.83 7.10 14.48
N GLY A 98 7.82 6.75 13.67
CA GLY A 98 6.47 6.49 14.15
C GLY A 98 5.65 7.74 14.52
N THR A 99 6.13 8.92 14.12
CA THR A 99 5.33 10.15 14.13
C THR A 99 4.19 10.05 13.10
N TYR A 100 3.23 10.97 13.16
CA TYR A 100 2.12 11.06 12.20
C TYR A 100 2.24 12.24 11.24
N ASP A 101 3.33 13.00 11.34
CA ASP A 101 3.59 14.15 10.48
C ASP A 101 4.29 13.70 9.17
N LEU A 102 4.80 14.65 8.40
CA LEU A 102 5.47 14.34 7.14
C LEU A 102 6.72 13.46 7.33
N SER A 103 7.38 13.52 8.49
CA SER A 103 8.60 12.74 8.76
C SER A 103 8.37 11.24 8.74
N ALA A 104 7.15 10.79 9.01
CA ALA A 104 6.73 9.40 8.85
C ALA A 104 6.95 8.83 7.44
N SER A 105 7.07 9.69 6.42
CA SER A 105 7.35 9.27 5.04
C SER A 105 8.82 8.94 4.76
N TRP A 106 9.75 9.33 5.64
CA TRP A 106 11.18 9.08 5.44
C TRP A 106 11.93 8.53 6.66
N ALA A 107 11.53 8.88 7.89
CA ALA A 107 12.26 8.59 9.12
C ALA A 107 12.31 7.08 9.42
N GLY A 108 13.46 6.46 9.12
CA GLY A 108 13.71 5.03 9.30
C GLY A 108 14.53 4.69 10.55
N GLY A 109 14.90 5.69 11.35
CA GLY A 109 15.65 5.50 12.59
C GLY A 109 17.15 5.29 12.36
N VAL A 110 17.88 4.87 13.39
CA VAL A 110 19.35 4.93 13.42
C VAL A 110 20.01 4.08 12.32
N ASN A 111 19.30 3.05 11.86
CA ASN A 111 19.72 2.15 10.79
C ASN A 111 18.87 2.28 9.52
N GLY A 112 17.95 3.24 9.45
CA GLY A 112 17.01 3.40 8.34
C GLY A 112 16.06 2.22 8.13
N ARG A 113 15.85 1.38 9.16
CA ARG A 113 15.09 0.12 9.07
C ARG A 113 14.24 -0.18 10.30
N GLU A 114 14.05 0.78 11.21
CA GLU A 114 13.26 0.54 12.43
C GLU A 114 11.77 0.27 12.14
N VAL A 115 11.25 0.72 11.00
CA VAL A 115 9.85 0.47 10.59
C VAL A 115 9.65 -0.91 9.96
N SER A 116 10.71 -1.52 9.43
CA SER A 116 10.64 -2.76 8.64
C SER A 116 11.29 -3.99 9.30
N ASN A 117 11.86 -3.83 10.50
CA ASN A 117 12.49 -4.91 11.29
C ASN A 117 11.59 -5.45 12.41
#